data_AF-A0A7R6VNJ5-F1
#
_entry.id   AF-A0A7R6VNJ5-F1
#
_cell.length_a   1.000
_cell.length_b   1.000
_cell.length_c   1.000
_cell.angle_alpha   90.00
_cell.angle_beta   90.00
_cell.angle_gamma   90.00
#
_symmetry.space_group_name_H-M   'P 1'
#
loop_
_entity.id
_entity.type
_entity.pdbx_description
1 polymer ?
#
loop_
_entity_poly.entity_id
_entity_poly.type
_entity_poly.pdbx_seq_one_letter_code
_entity_poly.pdbx_strand_id
1 'polypeptide(L)' 'MKEIKAFLRHLYGAGILFFYYLKWPVAIGVPVLYLYLHYPRNIFMDLLWLYCVILIIKDFVVMFLRYKRGEKIWR' A
#
# COMPACT_ATOMS: atom_id res chain seq x y z
N MET A 1 -1.72 28.93 8.54
CA MET A 1 -0.79 27.78 8.60
C MET A 1 -1.30 26.58 9.41
N LYS A 2 -2.10 26.74 10.48
CA LYS A 2 -2.67 25.59 11.24
C LYS A 2 -3.66 24.74 10.41
N GLU A 3 -4.53 25.39 9.64
CA GLU A 3 -5.54 24.72 8.80
C GLU A 3 -4.93 23.77 7.75
N ILE A 4 -3.89 24.19 7.05
CA ILE A 4 -3.21 23.37 6.02
C ILE A 4 -2.57 22.13 6.65
N LYS A 5 -1.99 22.25 7.85
CA LYS A 5 -1.41 21.10 8.57
C LYS A 5 -2.48 20.10 8.99
N ALA A 6 -3.64 20.58 9.44
CA ALA A 6 -4.77 19.73 9.80
C ALA A 6 -5.32 18.99 8.56
N PHE A 7 -5.50 19.71 7.45
CA PHE A 7 -5.95 19.14 6.18
C PHE A 7 -4.99 18.08 5.64
N LEU A 8 -3.68 18.36 5.62
CA LEU A 8 -2.66 17.39 5.20
C LEU A 8 -2.64 16.15 6.09
N ARG A 9 -2.85 16.31 7.40
CA ARG A 9 -2.95 15.18 8.33
C ARG A 9 -4.19 14.31 8.04
N HIS A 10 -5.32 14.92 7.74
CA HIS A 10 -6.53 14.19 7.35
C HIS A 10 -6.35 13.48 6.01
N LEU A 11 -5.77 14.15 5.01
CA LEU A 11 -5.50 13.57 3.70
C LEU A 11 -4.51 12.41 3.80
N TYR A 12 -3.48 12.54 4.65
CA TYR A 12 -2.51 11.48 4.89
C TYR A 12 -3.15 10.29 5.60
N GLY A 13 -3.99 10.53 6.62
CA GLY A 13 -4.72 9.47 7.32
C GLY A 13 -5.71 8.74 6.41
N ALA A 14 -6.50 9.48 5.62
CA ALA A 14 -7.42 8.91 4.64
C ALA A 14 -6.67 8.16 3.53
N GLY A 15 -5.54 8.70 3.06
CA GLY A 15 -4.67 8.08 2.07
C GLY A 15 -4.11 6.75 2.57
N ILE A 16 -3.62 6.68 3.81
CA ILE A 16 -3.15 5.42 4.40
C ILE A 16 -4.27 4.37 4.42
N LEU A 17 -5.48 4.75 4.84
CA LEU A 17 -6.61 3.83 4.88
C LEU A 17 -6.99 3.34 3.47
N PHE A 18 -7.01 4.26 2.52
CA PHE A 18 -7.27 3.98 1.11
C PHE A 18 -6.24 2.99 0.54
N PHE A 19 -4.95 3.28 0.70
CA PHE A 19 -3.88 2.38 0.27
C PHE A 19 -3.88 1.05 1.02
N TYR A 20 -4.34 0.99 2.27
CA TYR A 20 -4.43 -0.26 3.02
C TYR A 20 -5.39 -1.26 2.37
N TYR A 21 -6.53 -0.79 1.85
CA TYR A 21 -7.48 -1.62 1.12
C TYR A 21 -7.11 -1.80 -0.36
N LEU A 22 -6.57 -0.76 -1.01
CA LEU A 22 -6.24 -0.80 -2.43
C LEU A 22 -4.94 -1.51 -2.78
N LYS A 23 -4.03 -1.70 -1.82
CA LYS A 23 -2.75 -2.38 -2.10
C LYS A 23 -2.94 -3.74 -2.75
N TRP A 24 -3.94 -4.51 -2.33
CA TRP A 24 -4.21 -5.86 -2.85
C TRP A 24 -4.83 -5.85 -4.26
N PRO A 25 -5.93 -5.10 -4.51
CA PRO A 25 -6.46 -4.93 -5.86
C PRO A 25 -5.45 -4.37 -6.84
N VAL A 26 -4.60 -3.42 -6.45
CA VAL A 26 -3.58 -2.85 -7.35
C VAL A 26 -2.47 -3.86 -7.58
N ALA A 27 -1.95 -4.51 -6.52
CA ALA A 27 -0.86 -5.47 -6.63
C ALA A 27 -1.18 -6.65 -7.56
N ILE A 28 -2.43 -7.09 -7.58
CA ILE A 28 -2.91 -8.18 -8.45
C ILE A 28 -3.50 -7.64 -9.76
N GLY A 29 -4.27 -6.56 -9.69
CA GLY A 29 -5.03 -6.03 -10.82
C GLY A 29 -4.13 -5.45 -11.92
N VAL A 30 -3.03 -4.77 -11.57
CA VAL A 30 -2.09 -4.22 -12.57
C VAL A 30 -1.40 -5.33 -13.38
N PRO A 31 -0.78 -6.37 -12.78
CA PRO A 31 -0.22 -7.46 -13.56
C PRO A 31 -1.29 -8.23 -14.33
N VAL A 32 -2.50 -8.38 -13.79
CA VAL A 32 -3.61 -8.97 -14.56
C VAL A 32 -3.97 -8.12 -15.79
N LEU A 33 -4.03 -6.80 -15.66
CA LEU A 33 -4.30 -5.88 -16.77
C LEU A 33 -3.24 -5.98 -17.88
N TYR A 34 -1.97 -6.06 -17.51
CA TYR A 34 -0.89 -6.12 -18.49
C TYR A 34 -0.71 -7.50 -19.12
N LEU A 35 -0.90 -8.58 -18.35
CA LEU A 35 -0.66 -9.94 -18.83
C LEU A 35 -1.87 -10.55 -19.55
N TYR A 36 -3.09 -10.30 -19.06
CA TYR A 36 -4.31 -10.91 -19.62
C TYR A 36 -5.07 -9.97 -20.54
N LEU A 37 -5.10 -8.67 -20.23
CA LEU A 37 -5.89 -7.70 -20.99
C LEU A 37 -5.07 -6.97 -22.06
N HIS A 38 -3.78 -7.28 -22.18
CA HIS A 38 -2.82 -6.63 -23.09
C HIS A 38 -2.92 -5.09 -23.04
N TYR A 39 -3.24 -4.55 -21.87
CA TYR A 39 -3.44 -3.11 -21.71
C TYR A 39 -2.10 -2.39 -21.93
N PRO A 40 -2.08 -1.22 -22.62
CA PRO A 40 -0.86 -0.47 -22.82
C PRO A 40 -0.21 -0.16 -21.47
N ARG A 41 1.11 -0.38 -21.39
CA ARG A 41 1.87 -0.11 -20.17
C ARG A 41 1.94 1.39 -19.92
N ASN A 42 1.55 1.78 -18.70
CA ASN A 42 1.53 3.17 -18.29
C ASN A 42 2.46 3.35 -17.09
N ILE A 43 3.42 4.28 -17.20
CA ILE A 43 4.36 4.61 -16.11
C ILE A 43 3.66 4.93 -14.80
N PHE A 44 2.50 5.61 -14.85
CA PHE A 44 1.71 5.92 -13.66
C PHE A 44 1.18 4.66 -12.94
N MET A 45 0.72 3.66 -13.70
CA MET A 45 0.24 2.39 -13.16
C MET A 45 1.40 1.56 -12.61
N ASP A 46 2.55 1.58 -13.28
CA ASP A 46 3.76 0.90 -12.80
C ASP A 46 4.26 1.49 -11.49
N LEU A 47 4.27 2.83 -11.38
CA LEU A 47 4.68 3.52 -10.15
C LEU A 47 3.69 3.28 -9.01
N LEU A 48 2.38 3.30 -9.29
CA LEU A 48 1.33 3.00 -8.32
C LEU A 48 1.44 1.56 -7.82
N TRP A 49 1.68 0.62 -8.74
CA TRP A 49 1.91 -0.78 -8.40
C TRP A 49 3.16 -0.95 -7.54
N LEU A 50 4.28 -0.34 -7.94
CA LEU A 50 5.53 -0.40 -7.18
C LEU A 50 5.35 0.16 -5.76
N TYR A 51 4.62 1.28 -5.61
CA TYR A 51 4.30 1.86 -4.31
C TYR A 51 3.49 0.88 -3.43
N CYS A 52 2.48 0.23 -4.00
CA CYS A 52 1.68 -0.77 -3.31
C CYS A 52 2.50 -2.00 -2.90
N VAL A 53 3.39 -2.47 -3.77
CA VAL A 53 4.30 -3.60 -3.48
C VAL A 53 5.24 -3.25 -2.32
N ILE A 54 5.83 -2.05 -2.30
CA ILE A 54 6.69 -1.59 -1.20
C ILE A 54 5.91 -1.55 0.12
N LEU A 55 4.67 -1.06 0.11
CA LEU A 55 3.81 -1.05 1.31
C LEU A 55 3.53 -2.48 1.82
N ILE A 56 3.22 -3.41 0.92
CA ILE A 56 3.00 -4.82 1.26
C ILE A 56 4.26 -5.42 1.88
N ILE A 57 5.43 -5.23 1.25
CA ILE A 57 6.71 -5.72 1.77
C ILE A 57 6.98 -5.15 3.16
N LYS A 58 6.76 -3.85 3.36
CA LYS A 58 6.93 -3.21 4.67
C LYS A 58 6.02 -3.84 5.72
N ASP A 59 4.74 -4.07 5.41
CA ASP A 59 3.80 -4.75 6.32
C ASP A 59 4.28 -6.16 6.68
N PHE A 60 4.75 -6.93 5.69
CA PHE A 60 5.32 -8.26 5.92
C PHE A 60 6.59 -8.21 6.79
N VAL A 61 7.49 -7.25 6.54
CA VAL A 61 8.71 -7.08 7.33
C VAL A 61 8.37 -6.72 8.77
N VAL A 62 7.44 -5.79 9.00
CA VAL A 62 6.99 -5.42 10.36
C VAL A 62 6.33 -6.62 11.04
N MET A 63 5.47 -7.36 10.34
CA MET A 63 4.85 -8.58 10.85
C MET A 63 5.91 -9.64 11.21
N PHE A 64 6.90 -9.86 10.35
CA PHE A 64 7.99 -10.81 10.58
C PHE A 64 8.89 -10.39 11.75
N LEU A 65 9.23 -9.11 11.86
CA LEU A 65 9.99 -8.58 13.00
C LEU A 65 9.22 -8.71 14.32
N ARG A 66 7.90 -8.49 14.30
CA ARG A 66 7.03 -8.73 15.47
C ARG A 66 6.99 -10.20 15.85
N TYR A 67 6.85 -11.09 14.87
CA TYR A 67 6.92 -12.54 15.09
C TYR A 67 8.24 -12.95 15.73
N LYS A 68 9.37 -12.44 15.21
CA LYS A 68 10.71 -12.74 15.75
C LYS A 68 10.93 -12.19 17.16
N ARG A 69 10.21 -11.13 17.56
CA ARG A 69 10.28 -10.52 18.90
C ARG A 69 9.53 -11.32 19.96
N GLY A 70 8.74 -12.32 19.58
CA GLY A 70 8.05 -13.21 20.54
C GLY A 70 6.95 -12.51 21.35
N GLU A 71 6.45 -11.35 20.90
CA GLU A 71 5.32 -10.70 21.55
C GLU A 71 4.07 -11.56 21.34
N LYS A 72 3.60 -12.22 22.41
CA LYS A 72 2.33 -12.95 22.43
C LYS A 72 1.22 -11.97 22.06
N ILE A 73 0.58 -12.19 20.91
CA ILE A 73 -0.55 -11.44 20.36
C ILE A 73 -1.87 -11.65 21.13
N TRP A 74 -1.84 -12.33 22.29
CA TRP A 74 -2.98 -12.46 23.19
C TRP A 74 -2.70 -11.72 24.49
N ARG A 75 -3.28 -10.53 24.61
CA ARG A 75 -3.84 -10.05 25.87
C ARG A 75 -5.30 -9.75 25.64
#